data_AF-A0A480A8B0-F1
#
_entry.id   AF-A0A480A8B0-F1
#
_cell.length_a   1.000
_cell.length_b   1.000
_cell.length_c   1.000
_cell.angle_alpha   90.00
_cell.angle_beta   90.00
_cell.angle_gamma   90.00
#
_symmetry.space_group_name_H-M   'P 1'
#
loop_
_entity.id
_entity.type
_entity.pdbx_description
1 polymer ?
#
loop_
_entity_poly.entity_id
_entity_poly.type
_entity_poly.pdbx_seq_one_letter_code
_entity_poly.pdbx_strand_id
1 'polypeptide(L)'
;MIYQGFRFIQQTLFKFVTKEAIALLLKIPVEQIRKIRCWPHVILVVSEHLVRFVSYADLPPILEAEPPTDKDILTWRRRWRKLKTYKAPNSWKEFYTLQLRQSTNKGTLQAWWGLVNTIKFALSHNAVQTIKSVFQEIEYLMAVSVSG
;
A
#
# COMPACT_ATOMS: atom_id res chain seq x y z
N MET A 1 -26.71 23.75 7.19
CA MET A 1 -26.77 24.31 5.83
C MET A 1 -25.38 24.88 5.54
N ILE A 2 -24.61 24.43 4.56
CA ILE A 2 -24.93 24.25 3.15
C ILE A 2 -24.21 22.98 2.65
N TYR A 3 -24.97 21.92 2.33
CA TYR A 3 -24.51 20.85 1.45
C TYR A 3 -24.99 21.22 0.05
N GLN A 4 -24.09 21.73 -0.79
CA GLN A 4 -24.35 22.02 -2.20
C GLN A 4 -23.23 21.38 -3.02
N GLY A 5 -23.61 20.34 -3.78
CA GLY A 5 -23.03 20.08 -5.10
C GLY A 5 -21.54 19.78 -5.20
N PHE A 6 -21.04 18.76 -4.50
CA PHE A 6 -19.89 18.02 -5.01
C PHE A 6 -20.35 16.62 -5.41
N ARG A 7 -20.47 16.40 -6.71
CA ARG A 7 -20.54 15.07 -7.30
C ARG A 7 -19.34 14.32 -6.75
N PHE A 8 -19.55 13.42 -5.79
CA PHE A 8 -18.51 12.60 -5.20
C PHE A 8 -17.90 11.78 -6.34
N ILE A 9 -16.82 12.27 -6.93
CA ILE A 9 -15.86 11.39 -7.59
C ILE A 9 -15.26 10.63 -6.41
N GLN A 10 -15.88 9.50 -6.04
CA GLN A 10 -15.24 8.54 -5.17
C GLN A 10 -13.87 8.29 -5.75
N GLN A 11 -12.85 8.82 -5.07
CA GLN A 11 -11.49 8.56 -5.47
C GLN A 11 -11.24 7.09 -5.15
N THR A 12 -11.19 6.27 -6.19
CA THR A 12 -11.18 4.81 -6.10
C THR A 12 -10.04 4.29 -5.24
N LEU A 13 -8.95 5.05 -5.12
CA LEU A 13 -7.78 4.74 -4.31
C LEU A 13 -7.94 5.02 -2.80
N PHE A 14 -9.05 5.65 -2.35
CA PHE A 14 -9.31 5.88 -0.92
C PHE A 14 -9.31 4.59 -0.11
N LYS A 15 -9.77 3.49 -0.72
CA LYS A 15 -9.85 2.17 -0.10
C LYS A 15 -8.49 1.59 0.34
N PHE A 16 -7.38 2.16 -0.10
CA PHE A 16 -6.03 1.70 0.23
C PHE A 16 -5.35 2.49 1.38
N VAL A 17 -6.09 3.36 2.06
CA VAL A 17 -5.52 4.20 3.12
C VAL A 17 -5.40 3.43 4.43
N THR A 18 -4.17 3.19 4.87
CA THR A 18 -3.86 2.66 6.22
C THR A 18 -2.82 3.53 6.91
N LYS A 19 -2.76 3.49 8.25
CA LYS A 19 -1.76 4.23 9.02
C LYS A 19 -0.36 3.72 8.70
N GLU A 20 -0.21 2.41 8.55
CA GLU A 20 1.03 1.70 8.29
C GLU A 20 1.60 2.08 6.91
N ALA A 21 0.75 2.10 5.87
CA ALA A 21 1.17 2.51 4.53
C ALA A 21 1.62 3.97 4.49
N ILE A 22 0.92 4.86 5.20
CA ILE A 22 1.29 6.28 5.32
C ILE A 22 2.59 6.43 6.10
N ALA A 23 2.75 5.72 7.22
CA ALA A 23 3.94 5.75 8.05
C ALA A 23 5.18 5.34 7.25
N LEU A 24 5.11 4.24 6.51
CA LEU A 24 6.19 3.78 5.63
C LEU A 24 6.49 4.77 4.50
N LEU A 25 5.46 5.34 3.87
CA LEU A 25 5.65 6.34 2.82
C LEU A 25 6.35 7.60 3.35
N LEU A 26 5.97 8.06 4.54
CA LEU A 26 6.50 9.28 5.16
C LEU A 26 7.75 9.04 5.99
N LYS A 27 8.14 7.77 6.20
CA LYS A 27 9.26 7.35 7.05
C LYS A 27 9.15 7.89 8.48
N ILE A 28 7.96 7.72 9.07
CA ILE A 28 7.68 8.07 10.45
C ILE A 28 7.12 6.87 11.21
N PRO A 29 7.28 6.81 12.55
CA PRO A 29 6.58 5.82 13.36
C PRO A 29 5.06 5.97 13.25
N VAL A 30 4.35 4.84 13.28
CA VAL A 30 2.87 4.81 13.16
C VAL A 30 2.23 5.54 14.34
N GLU A 31 2.83 5.42 15.51
CA GLU A 31 2.40 6.00 16.79
C GLU A 31 2.45 7.53 16.74
N GLN A 32 3.34 8.10 15.93
CA GLN A 32 3.46 9.55 15.77
C GLN A 32 2.33 10.14 14.90
N ILE A 33 1.56 9.33 14.17
CA ILE A 33 0.44 9.80 13.35
C ILE A 33 -0.75 10.16 14.24
N ARG A 34 -0.94 11.47 14.46
CA ARG A 34 -2.04 12.01 15.26
C ARG A 34 -3.35 12.07 14.49
N LYS A 35 -3.31 12.43 13.21
CA LYS A 35 -4.53 12.59 12.39
C LYS A 35 -4.27 12.30 10.91
N ILE A 36 -5.23 11.59 10.31
CA ILE A 36 -5.34 11.43 8.85
C ILE A 36 -6.68 12.05 8.44
N ARG A 37 -6.67 12.96 7.47
CA ARG A 37 -7.88 13.49 6.83
C ARG A 37 -7.84 13.18 5.35
N CYS A 38 -8.81 12.40 4.89
CA CYS A 38 -8.98 12.06 3.49
C CYS A 38 -9.82 13.14 2.80
N TRP A 39 -9.21 13.89 1.88
CA TRP A 39 -9.90 14.86 1.02
C TRP A 39 -10.07 14.29 -0.39
N PRO A 40 -10.90 14.88 -1.26
CA PRO A 40 -11.25 14.27 -2.56
C PRO A 40 -10.09 13.92 -3.49
N HIS A 41 -8.90 14.51 -3.31
CA HIS A 41 -7.73 14.29 -4.19
C HIS A 41 -6.42 14.02 -3.44
N VAL A 42 -6.40 14.25 -2.13
CA VAL A 42 -5.20 14.22 -1.30
C VAL A 42 -5.54 13.77 0.11
N ILE A 43 -4.56 13.23 0.81
CA ILE A 43 -4.62 12.87 2.20
C ILE A 43 -3.80 13.91 2.97
N LEU A 44 -4.40 14.57 3.96
CA LEU A 44 -3.66 15.37 4.93
C LEU A 44 -3.26 14.48 6.10
N VAL A 45 -1.96 14.36 6.34
CA VAL A 45 -1.38 13.64 7.46
C VAL A 45 -0.79 14.64 8.44
N VAL A 46 -1.20 14.55 9.71
CA VAL A 46 -0.66 15.31 10.82
C VAL A 46 0.00 14.33 11.76
N SER A 47 1.32 14.44 11.92
CA SER A 47 2.08 13.73 12.94
C SER A 47 2.51 14.69 14.06
N GLU A 48 3.23 14.19 15.06
CA GLU A 48 3.79 15.01 16.13
C GLU A 48 4.77 16.08 15.64
N HIS A 49 5.51 15.78 14.56
CA HIS A 49 6.63 16.60 14.10
C HIS A 49 6.47 17.08 12.65
N LEU A 50 5.43 16.66 11.92
CA LEU A 50 5.21 17.10 10.55
C LEU A 50 3.73 17.17 10.16
N VAL A 51 3.44 18.06 9.22
CA VAL A 51 2.16 18.12 8.50
C VAL A 51 2.45 17.95 7.03
N ARG A 52 1.83 16.95 6.37
CA ARG A 52 2.13 16.64 4.97
C ARG A 52 0.90 16.18 4.20
N PHE A 53 0.87 16.60 2.94
CA PHE A 53 -0.07 16.12 1.95
C PHE A 53 0.50 14.90 1.22
N VAL A 54 -0.29 13.82 1.14
CA VAL A 54 0.04 12.56 0.48
C VAL A 54 -0.98 12.29 -0.62
N SER A 55 -0.52 11.78 -1.77
CA SER A 55 -1.45 11.33 -2.80
C SER A 55 -1.90 9.90 -2.51
N TYR A 56 -3.20 9.61 -2.72
CA TYR A 56 -3.68 8.23 -2.67
C TYR A 56 -2.95 7.30 -3.65
N ALA A 57 -2.44 7.85 -4.76
CA ALA A 57 -1.66 7.10 -5.75
C ALA A 57 -0.21 6.81 -5.31
N ASP A 58 0.18 7.19 -4.09
CA ASP A 58 1.43 6.74 -3.46
C ASP A 58 1.22 5.52 -2.55
N LEU A 59 -0.02 5.14 -2.26
CA LEU A 59 -0.33 4.07 -1.32
C LEU A 59 -0.51 2.70 -2.02
N PRO A 60 0.04 1.62 -1.46
CA PRO A 60 -0.11 0.27 -1.99
C PRO A 60 -1.53 -0.26 -1.75
N PRO A 61 -2.08 -1.08 -2.67
CA PRO A 61 -3.29 -1.83 -2.38
C PRO A 61 -3.15 -2.80 -1.21
N ILE A 62 -4.27 -3.11 -0.57
CA ILE A 62 -4.37 -3.95 0.64
C ILE A 62 -5.41 -5.06 0.43
N LEU A 63 -5.33 -6.16 1.20
CA LEU A 63 -6.25 -7.30 1.07
C LEU A 63 -7.66 -7.00 1.59
N GLU A 64 -7.77 -6.13 2.58
CA GLU A 64 -9.03 -5.74 3.22
C GLU A 64 -9.89 -4.85 2.32
N ALA A 65 -9.33 -4.39 1.20
CA ALA A 65 -9.98 -3.55 0.21
C ALA A 65 -10.32 -4.34 -1.06
N GLU A 66 -11.28 -3.83 -1.83
CA GLU A 66 -11.55 -4.35 -3.16
C GLU A 66 -10.29 -4.32 -4.04
N PRO A 67 -10.05 -5.35 -4.87
CA PRO A 67 -8.92 -5.40 -5.78
C PRO A 67 -8.75 -4.12 -6.63
N PRO A 68 -7.51 -3.80 -7.03
CA PRO A 68 -7.27 -2.69 -7.93
C PRO A 68 -8.03 -2.84 -9.25
N THR A 69 -8.71 -1.78 -9.66
CA THR A 69 -9.37 -1.68 -10.96
C THR A 69 -8.42 -1.11 -12.01
N ASP A 70 -8.78 -1.20 -13.30
CA ASP A 70 -8.01 -0.55 -14.38
C ASP A 70 -7.88 0.96 -14.15
N LYS A 71 -8.91 1.59 -13.58
CA LYS A 71 -8.89 3.02 -13.24
C LYS A 71 -7.84 3.33 -12.16
N ASP A 72 -7.68 2.46 -11.18
CA ASP A 72 -6.63 2.58 -10.14
C ASP A 72 -5.25 2.49 -10.78
N ILE A 73 -5.06 1.47 -11.65
CA ILE A 73 -3.82 1.24 -12.37
C ILE A 73 -3.43 2.43 -13.27
N LEU A 74 -4.39 2.98 -14.01
CA LEU A 74 -4.17 4.15 -14.85
C LEU A 74 -3.80 5.38 -14.01
N THR A 75 -4.42 5.54 -12.84
CA THR A 75 -4.13 6.66 -11.93
C THR A 75 -2.70 6.58 -11.39
N TRP A 76 -2.25 5.41 -10.97
CA TRP A 76 -0.86 5.16 -10.59
C TRP A 76 0.13 5.45 -11.73
N ARG A 77 -0.10 4.90 -12.92
CA ARG A 77 0.78 5.09 -14.08
C ARG A 77 0.92 6.57 -14.47
N ARG A 78 -0.18 7.32 -14.47
CA ARG A 78 -0.16 8.78 -14.74
C ARG A 78 0.72 9.51 -13.74
N ARG A 79 0.60 9.18 -12.45
CA ARG A 79 1.40 9.79 -11.39
C ARG A 79 2.89 9.47 -11.54
N TRP A 80 3.25 8.20 -11.70
CA TRP A 80 4.66 7.79 -11.81
C TRP A 80 5.34 8.35 -13.06
N ARG A 81 4.59 8.53 -14.16
CA ARG A 81 5.08 9.23 -15.34
C ARG A 81 5.35 10.71 -15.04
N LYS A 82 4.44 11.40 -14.34
CA LYS A 82 4.63 12.80 -13.93
C LYS A 82 5.85 12.97 -13.01
N LEU A 83 6.09 12.01 -12.12
CA LEU A 83 7.25 11.99 -11.22
C LEU A 83 8.52 11.43 -11.88
N LYS A 84 8.46 10.98 -13.13
CA LYS A 84 9.55 10.30 -13.86
C LYS A 84 10.13 9.08 -13.14
N THR A 85 9.42 8.49 -12.18
CA THR A 85 9.82 7.26 -11.48
C THR A 85 9.42 6.01 -12.26
N TYR A 86 8.34 6.08 -13.05
CA TYR A 86 7.72 4.99 -13.81
C TYR A 86 7.31 3.74 -13.00
N LYS A 87 7.59 3.74 -11.70
CA LYS A 87 7.34 2.68 -10.73
C LYS A 87 6.82 3.28 -9.43
N ALA A 88 6.21 2.42 -8.63
CA ALA A 88 5.74 2.75 -7.30
C ALA A 88 6.89 3.17 -6.37
N PRO A 89 6.61 3.97 -5.33
CA PRO A 89 7.58 4.29 -4.29
C PRO A 89 8.12 3.03 -3.60
N ASN A 90 9.36 3.09 -3.10
CA ASN A 90 9.98 1.98 -2.38
C ASN A 90 9.20 1.56 -1.12
N SER A 91 8.39 2.44 -0.54
CA SER A 91 7.52 2.10 0.60
C SER A 91 6.52 0.99 0.28
N TRP A 92 6.16 0.76 -0.99
CA TRP A 92 5.34 -0.40 -1.37
C TRP A 92 6.08 -1.72 -1.09
N LYS A 93 7.38 -1.78 -1.41
CA LYS A 93 8.21 -2.96 -1.14
C LYS A 93 8.27 -3.24 0.36
N GLU A 94 8.50 -2.20 1.16
CA GLU A 94 8.56 -2.28 2.61
C GLU A 94 7.21 -2.74 3.19
N PHE A 95 6.11 -2.18 2.68
CA PHE A 95 4.75 -2.55 3.09
C PHE A 95 4.48 -4.04 2.86
N TYR A 96 4.66 -4.54 1.63
CA TYR A 96 4.38 -5.95 1.35
C TYR A 96 5.33 -6.91 2.07
N THR A 97 6.59 -6.51 2.28
CA THR A 97 7.54 -7.30 3.08
C THR A 97 7.03 -7.45 4.52
N LEU A 98 6.52 -6.37 5.11
CA LEU A 98 5.94 -6.38 6.45
C LEU A 98 4.68 -7.26 6.52
N GLN A 99 3.76 -7.11 5.56
CA GLN A 99 2.53 -7.91 5.52
C GLN A 99 2.80 -9.42 5.40
N LEU A 100 3.79 -9.82 4.59
CA LEU A 100 4.19 -11.22 4.49
C LEU A 100 4.77 -11.75 5.82
N ARG A 101 5.63 -10.97 6.48
CA ARG A 101 6.21 -11.33 7.79
C ARG A 101 5.18 -11.40 8.91
N GLN A 102 4.14 -10.59 8.84
CA GLN A 102 3.04 -10.55 9.81
C GLN A 102 1.92 -11.55 9.51
N SER A 103 2.01 -12.28 8.39
CA SER A 103 1.00 -13.28 8.04
C SER A 103 0.95 -14.38 9.10
N THR A 104 -0.23 -14.60 9.68
CA THR A 104 -0.43 -15.54 10.79
C THR A 104 -0.67 -16.97 10.34
N ASN A 105 -1.03 -17.17 9.07
CA ASN A 105 -1.30 -18.47 8.49
C ASN A 105 -0.99 -18.49 6.99
N LYS A 106 -0.94 -19.70 6.43
CA LYS A 106 -0.63 -19.92 5.01
C LYS A 106 -1.64 -19.25 4.07
N GLY A 107 -2.92 -19.21 4.43
CA GLY A 107 -3.95 -18.56 3.62
C GLY A 107 -3.70 -17.06 3.45
N THR A 108 -3.44 -16.36 4.56
CA THR A 108 -3.11 -14.93 4.55
C THR A 108 -1.81 -14.65 3.79
N LEU A 109 -0.78 -15.50 3.97
CA LEU A 109 0.49 -15.38 3.24
C LEU A 109 0.28 -15.48 1.72
N GLN A 110 -0.48 -16.49 1.27
CA GLN A 110 -0.78 -16.71 -0.14
C GLN A 110 -1.64 -15.58 -0.72
N ALA A 111 -2.59 -15.04 0.04
CA ALA A 111 -3.41 -13.91 -0.40
C ALA A 111 -2.55 -12.68 -0.66
N TRP A 112 -1.63 -12.33 0.26
CA TRP A 112 -0.70 -11.21 0.07
C TRP A 112 0.22 -11.43 -1.13
N TRP A 113 0.76 -12.63 -1.30
CA TRP A 113 1.58 -12.97 -2.46
C TRP A 113 0.79 -12.89 -3.78
N GLY A 114 -0.47 -13.34 -3.77
CA GLY A 114 -1.40 -13.22 -4.90
C GLY A 114 -1.61 -11.76 -5.30
N LEU A 115 -1.85 -10.88 -4.33
CA LEU A 115 -1.97 -9.44 -4.57
C LEU A 115 -0.68 -8.85 -5.17
N VAL A 116 0.49 -9.20 -4.62
CA VAL A 116 1.79 -8.76 -5.14
C VAL A 116 1.97 -9.19 -6.61
N ASN A 117 1.59 -10.42 -6.96
CA ASN A 117 1.69 -10.91 -8.33
C ASN A 117 0.83 -10.11 -9.31
N THR A 118 -0.36 -9.68 -8.91
CA THR A 118 -1.23 -8.82 -9.72
C THR A 118 -0.61 -7.43 -9.94
N ILE A 119 0.11 -6.90 -8.95
CA ILE A 119 0.68 -5.54 -9.00
C ILE A 119 2.18 -5.50 -9.30
N LYS A 120 2.84 -6.63 -9.60
CA LYS A 120 4.30 -6.67 -9.84
C LYS A 120 4.79 -5.71 -10.94
N PHE A 121 3.93 -5.34 -11.89
CA PHE A 121 4.24 -4.33 -12.91
C PHE A 121 4.57 -2.96 -12.29
N ALA A 122 4.00 -2.65 -11.12
CA ALA A 122 4.20 -1.41 -10.39
C ALA A 122 5.57 -1.35 -9.71
N LEU A 123 6.16 -2.51 -9.40
CA LEU A 123 7.37 -2.62 -8.62
C LEU A 123 8.62 -2.67 -9.50
N SER A 124 9.76 -2.28 -8.93
CA SER A 124 11.07 -2.51 -9.55
C SER A 124 11.44 -3.99 -9.51
N HIS A 125 12.34 -4.42 -10.38
CA HIS A 125 12.79 -5.83 -10.39
C HIS A 125 13.35 -6.24 -9.02
N ASN A 126 14.21 -5.40 -8.43
CA ASN A 126 14.77 -5.63 -7.10
C ASN A 126 13.68 -5.77 -6.02
N ALA A 127 12.66 -4.91 -6.04
CA ALA A 127 11.56 -4.99 -5.09
C ALA A 127 10.79 -6.31 -5.19
N VAL A 128 10.51 -6.78 -6.42
CA VAL A 128 9.83 -8.08 -6.63
C VAL A 128 10.67 -9.23 -6.09
N GLN A 129 11.99 -9.23 -6.35
CA GLN A 129 12.88 -10.28 -5.84
C GLN A 129 12.94 -10.29 -4.32
N THR A 130 13.07 -9.12 -3.68
CA THR A 130 13.07 -9.03 -2.20
C THR A 130 11.78 -9.60 -1.61
N ILE A 131 10.61 -9.19 -2.14
CA ILE A 131 9.31 -9.66 -1.63
C ILE A 131 9.17 -11.17 -1.85
N LYS A 132 9.62 -11.68 -3.01
CA LYS A 132 9.59 -13.11 -3.33
C LYS A 132 10.43 -13.93 -2.34
N SER A 133 11.65 -13.48 -2.04
CA SER A 133 12.52 -14.18 -1.08
C SER A 133 11.89 -14.25 0.31
N VAL A 134 11.27 -13.14 0.76
CA VAL A 134 10.55 -13.10 2.05
C VAL A 134 9.36 -14.05 2.03
N PHE A 135 8.59 -14.09 0.95
CA PHE A 135 7.47 -15.03 0.83
C PHE A 135 7.95 -16.48 0.96
N GLN A 136 9.02 -16.86 0.25
CA GLN A 136 9.57 -18.22 0.28
C GLN A 136 10.11 -18.60 1.67
N GLU A 137 10.77 -17.65 2.35
CA GLU A 137 11.26 -17.82 3.72
C GLU A 137 10.10 -18.11 4.69
N ILE A 138 9.07 -17.26 4.70
CA ILE A 138 7.93 -17.42 5.59
C ILE A 138 7.13 -18.68 5.26
N GLU A 139 6.96 -19.00 3.96
CA GLU A 139 6.28 -20.22 3.53
C GLU A 139 6.98 -21.48 4.05
N TYR A 140 8.32 -21.51 3.97
CA TYR A 140 9.13 -22.59 4.52
C TYR A 140 8.96 -22.72 6.04
N LEU A 141 9.06 -21.61 6.78
CA LEU A 141 8.91 -21.61 8.24
C LEU A 141 7.53 -22.13 8.67
N MET A 142 6.47 -21.72 7.97
CA MET A 142 5.12 -22.21 8.23
C MET A 142 4.98 -23.72 7.96
N ALA A 143 5.59 -24.23 6.88
CA ALA A 143 5.53 -25.66 6.57
C ALA A 143 6.23 -26.52 7.63
N VAL A 144 7.38 -26.07 8.14
CA VAL A 144 8.11 -26.77 9.21
C VAL A 144 7.30 -26.78 10.52
N SER A 145 6.66 -25.66 10.87
CA SER A 145 5.89 -25.53 12.12
C SER A 145 4.63 -26.41 12.20
N VAL A 146 4.10 -26.88 11.07
CA VAL A 146 2.93 -27.77 11.01
C VAL A 146 3.33 -29.25 11.05
N SER A 147 4.62 -29.55 10.84
CA SER A 147 5.15 -30.91 10.69
C SER A 147 5.79 -31.48 11.96
N GLY A 148 5.80 -30.73 13.07
CA GLY A 148 6.32 -31.15 14.38
C GLY A 148 5.26 -31.00 15.45
#